data_AF-A0A845HMU1-F1
#
_entry.id   AF-A0A845HMU1-F1
#
_cell.length_a   1.000
_cell.length_b   1.000
_cell.length_c   1.000
_cell.angle_alpha   90.00
_cell.angle_beta   90.00
_cell.angle_gamma   90.00
#
_symmetry.space_group_name_H-M   'P 1'
#
loop_
_entity.id
_entity.type
_entity.pdbx_description
1 polymer ?
#
loop_
_entity_poly.entity_id
_entity_poly.type
_entity_poly.pdbx_seq_one_letter_code
_entity_poly.pdbx_strand_id
1 'polypeptide(L)' 'MTAFISHKDDQSLDSTAKDTPKDDSLAQARKRRVEALRRVAGIWANRTDIPADGLTYQLELRSEWR' A
#
# COMPACT_ATOMS: atom_id res chain seq x y z
N MET A 1 -12.32 -11.12 34.21
CA MET A 1 -13.07 -9.91 33.82
C MET A 1 -12.52 -9.43 32.48
N THR A 2 -13.21 -9.78 31.39
CA THR A 2 -12.87 -9.39 30.02
C THR A 2 -13.35 -7.96 29.76
N ALA A 3 -12.46 -7.07 29.34
CA ALA A 3 -12.80 -5.70 28.98
C ALA A 3 -13.48 -5.69 27.60
N PHE A 4 -14.72 -5.17 27.55
CA PHE A 4 -15.43 -4.91 26.30
C PHE A 4 -14.88 -3.62 25.67
N ILE A 5 -14.20 -3.74 24.53
CA ILE A 5 -13.81 -2.59 23.71
C ILE A 5 -15.04 -2.20 22.89
N SER A 6 -15.66 -1.06 23.23
CA SER A 6 -16.74 -0.46 22.44
C SER A 6 -16.14 0.25 21.23
N HIS A 7 -16.33 -0.32 20.05
CA HIS A 7 -16.04 0.37 18.79
C HIS A 7 -17.28 1.17 18.40
N LYS A 8 -17.18 2.50 18.48
CA LYS A 8 -18.18 3.39 17.87
C LYS A 8 -17.93 3.43 16.37
N ASP A 9 -18.79 2.77 15.62
CA ASP A 9 -18.88 2.88 14.17
C ASP A 9 -19.50 4.23 13.79
N ASP A 10 -18.71 5.31 13.89
CA ASP A 10 -19.11 6.66 13.46
C ASP A 10 -18.88 6.86 11.95
N GLN A 11 -19.43 5.97 11.11
CA GLN A 11 -19.46 6.16 9.65
C GLN A 11 -20.89 6.40 9.20
N SER A 12 -21.39 7.61 9.47
CA SER A 12 -22.63 8.15 8.93
C SER A 12 -22.48 8.40 7.42
N LEU A 13 -22.83 7.39 6.61
CA LEU A 13 -22.90 7.44 5.16
C LEU A 13 -24.22 8.07 4.68
N ASP A 14 -24.48 9.34 4.99
CA ASP A 14 -25.33 10.16 4.13
C ASP A 14 -25.27 11.63 4.56
N SER A 15 -24.71 12.49 3.70
CA SER A 15 -24.98 13.93 3.68
C SER A 15 -24.27 14.60 2.50
N THR A 16 -24.99 14.64 1.37
CA THR A 16 -24.88 15.67 0.31
C THR A 16 -23.49 15.88 -0.31
N ALA A 17 -23.20 15.12 -1.36
CA ALA A 17 -22.17 15.43 -2.34
C ALA A 17 -22.45 16.82 -2.96
N LYS A 18 -21.75 17.84 -2.48
CA LYS A 18 -21.50 19.06 -3.24
C LYS A 18 -20.27 18.81 -4.10
N ASP A 19 -20.47 18.36 -5.33
CA ASP A 19 -19.44 18.21 -6.36
C ASP A 19 -18.79 19.56 -6.67
N THR A 20 -17.73 19.94 -5.93
CA THR A 20 -16.91 21.14 -6.17
C THR A 20 -15.52 20.95 -5.51
N PRO A 21 -14.52 21.79 -5.84
CA PRO A 21 -13.27 21.53 -6.56
C PRO A 21 -12.23 20.61 -5.87
N LYS A 22 -12.60 19.95 -4.75
CA LYS A 22 -11.70 19.07 -3.98
C LYS A 22 -11.32 17.79 -4.71
N ASP A 23 -12.21 17.25 -5.54
CA ASP A 23 -11.93 16.03 -6.31
C ASP A 23 -10.86 16.23 -7.37
N ASP A 24 -10.80 17.41 -8.00
CA ASP A 24 -9.72 17.74 -8.94
C ASP A 24 -8.36 17.80 -8.26
N SER A 25 -8.31 18.32 -7.03
CA SER A 25 -7.09 18.33 -6.21
C SER A 25 -6.63 16.92 -5.85
N LEU A 26 -7.56 16.03 -5.45
CA LEU A 26 -7.25 14.64 -5.16
C LEU A 26 -6.83 13.86 -6.42
N ALA A 27 -7.48 14.10 -7.55
CA ALA A 27 -7.13 13.50 -8.83
C ALA A 27 -5.71 13.93 -9.28
N GLN A 28 -5.37 15.22 -9.14
CA GLN A 28 -4.01 15.71 -9.41
C GLN A 28 -2.98 15.10 -8.46
N ALA A 29 -3.29 14.98 -7.17
CA ALA A 29 -2.40 14.33 -6.20
C ALA A 29 -2.17 12.85 -6.55
N ARG A 30 -3.22 12.12 -6.95
CA ARG A 30 -3.12 10.72 -7.42
C ARG A 30 -2.25 10.62 -8.68
N LYS A 31 -2.44 11.51 -9.66
CA LYS A 31 -1.61 11.55 -10.89
C LYS A 31 -0.13 11.70 -10.56
N ARG A 32 0.24 12.65 -9.70
CA ARG A 32 1.64 12.88 -9.28
C ARG A 32 2.24 11.64 -8.60
N ARG A 33 1.47 10.96 -7.73
CA ARG A 33 1.91 9.72 -7.08
C ARG A 33 2.14 8.60 -8.09
N VAL A 34 1.21 8.39 -9.02
CA VAL A 34 1.33 7.36 -10.06
C VAL A 34 2.53 7.63 -10.97
N GLU A 35 2.77 8.88 -11.36
CA GLU A 35 3.95 9.23 -12.15
C GLU A 35 5.27 8.96 -11.41
N ALA A 36 5.34 9.28 -10.12
CA ALA A 36 6.50 8.95 -9.30
C ALA A 36 6.71 7.44 -9.20
N LEU A 37 5.64 6.67 -8.98
CA LEU A 37 5.71 5.21 -8.92
C LEU A 37 6.12 4.60 -10.26
N ARG A 38 5.63 5.14 -11.39
CA ARG A 38 6.01 4.68 -12.73
C ARG A 38 7.51 4.84 -13.02
N ARG A 39 8.15 5.90 -12.50
CA ARG A 39 9.61 6.11 -12.66
C ARG A 39 10.45 5.05 -11.96
N VAL A 40 9.94 4.47 -10.88
CA VAL A 40 10.65 3.49 -10.04
C VAL A 40 10.15 2.06 -10.31
N ALA A 41 9.06 1.91 -11.07
CA ALA A 41 8.53 0.61 -11.43
C ALA A 41 9.59 -0.22 -12.17
N GLY A 42 9.86 -1.42 -11.67
CA GLY A 42 10.86 -2.31 -12.24
C GLY A 42 12.30 -2.02 -11.84
N ILE A 43 12.57 -1.10 -10.90
CA ILE A 43 13.94 -0.85 -10.39
C ILE A 43 14.62 -2.11 -9.85
N TRP A 44 13.83 -3.06 -9.36
CA TRP A 44 14.30 -4.35 -8.84
C TRP A 44 14.02 -5.52 -9.81
N ALA A 45 13.48 -5.25 -11.01
CA ALA A 45 13.20 -6.30 -11.98
C ALA A 45 14.52 -6.88 -12.50
N ASN A 46 14.59 -8.20 -12.60
CA ASN A 46 15.76 -8.94 -13.11
C ASN A 46 17.07 -8.71 -12.33
N ARG A 47 17.01 -8.33 -11.05
CA ARG A 47 18.18 -8.43 -10.16
C ARG A 47 18.63 -9.88 -10.11
N THR A 48 19.92 -10.12 -10.31
CA THR A 48 20.51 -11.47 -10.33
C THR A 48 21.07 -11.89 -8.97
N ASP A 49 21.16 -10.95 -8.03
CA ASP A 49 21.73 -11.10 -6.69
C ASP A 49 20.68 -11.36 -5.61
N ILE A 50 19.38 -11.26 -5.94
CA ILE A 50 18.29 -11.70 -5.07
C ILE A 50 17.43 -12.69 -5.87
N PRO A 51 17.00 -13.82 -5.28
CA PRO A 51 16.05 -14.71 -5.91
C PRO A 51 14.78 -13.96 -6.33
N ALA A 52 14.31 -14.21 -7.56
CA ALA A 52 13.06 -13.65 -8.07
C ALA A 52 11.83 -14.19 -7.31
N ASP A 53 11.96 -15.37 -6.71
CA ASP A 53 10.96 -15.99 -5.85
C ASP A 53 11.22 -15.67 -4.37
N GLY A 54 10.22 -15.06 -3.73
CA GLY A 54 10.26 -14.73 -2.31
C GLY A 54 10.37 -15.96 -1.41
N LEU A 55 9.90 -17.13 -1.85
CA LEU A 55 10.04 -18.37 -1.07
C LEU A 55 11.50 -18.84 -1.01
N THR A 56 12.20 -18.84 -2.15
CA THR A 56 13.62 -19.20 -2.23
C THR A 56 14.47 -18.30 -1.36
N TYR A 57 14.21 -16.98 -1.40
CA TYR A 57 14.90 -16.02 -0.53
C TYR A 57 14.72 -16.34 0.97
N GLN A 58 13.50 -16.69 1.39
CA GLN A 58 13.26 -17.07 2.79
C GLN A 58 13.94 -18.39 3.19
N LEU A 59 14.06 -19.34 2.26
CA LEU A 59 14.74 -20.62 2.51
C LEU A 59 16.25 -20.41 2.67
N GLU A 60 16.87 -19.62 1.79
CA GLU A 60 18.28 -19.24 1.88
C GLU A 60 18.57 -18.55 3.22
N LEU A 61 17.76 -17.55 3.60
CA LEU A 61 17.92 -16.84 4.87
C LEU A 61 17.84 -17.77 6.09
N ARG A 62 16.93 -18.75 6.09
CA ARG A 62 16.82 -19.72 7.19
C ARG A 62 17.95 -20.74 7.20
N SER A 63 18.57 -21.02 6.06
CA SER A 63 19.70 -21.95 5.97
C SER A 63 20.92 -21.44 6.73
N GLU A 64 21.07 -20.11 6.84
CA GLU A 64 22.16 -19.46 7.58
C GLU A 64 22.07 -19.63 9.10
N TRP A 65 20.90 -20.03 9.62
CA TRP A 65 20.63 -20.13 11.06
C TRP A 65 20.68 -21.57 11.60
N ARG A 66 21.11 -22.54 10.79
CA ARG A 66 21.36 -23.93 11.19
C ARG A 66 22.84 -24.18 11.46
#